data_AF-A0AA35T4I0-F1
#
_entry.id   AF-A0AA35T4I0-F1
#
_cell.length_a   1.000
_cell.length_b   1.000
_cell.length_c   1.000
_cell.angle_alpha   90.00
_cell.angle_beta   90.00
_cell.angle_gamma   90.00
#
_symmetry.space_group_name_H-M   'P 1'
#
loop_
_entity.id
_entity.type
_entity.pdbx_description
1 polymer ?
#
loop_
_entity_poly.entity_id
_entity_poly.type
_entity_poly.pdbx_seq_one_letter_code
_entity_poly.pdbx_strand_id
1 'polypeptide(L)'
;MGIFSRCQLSLDLDSSLPFKKKIGLKKAIIDHGGTVSFIVTKKTTHLVVNSPEKARDSYKSRMAQKWGIPVVSMSFIDKCVEEGKLLESDTLWWLGRQLQSSSVQARLSGRCRTRLTLTRREGDKKSSVNLNQIRVWVWPHADSGAPSFPEDDYEIPRFSLLKRFDERLQLTSFACLEIHVGAIKGAGQGAESEGSEAGEDRVYRLFSHQGTLEKMDGGGGGGKKECRYLTSALDVEATYSQLYQSFVSSPHSLTPSPLTLLPPSLGSPLLQKHMCEVRSASTHLSLSPHVARLVDYIWSEAVDQLETVLAVSVATVTQEQLDKAEAALLSIRRELDGDKSNLASLSDDFYSALPHKRGQGSGGRRSRGVIDTKRAVAQKQDLCQT
;
A
#
# COMPACT_ATOMS: atom_id res chain seq x y z
N MET A 1 -20.30 -27.40 -14.48
CA MET A 1 -20.65 -25.95 -14.49
C MET A 1 -19.35 -25.18 -14.62
N GLY A 2 -19.16 -24.41 -15.70
CA GLY A 2 -17.90 -23.66 -15.91
C GLY A 2 -17.71 -22.55 -14.86
N ILE A 3 -16.45 -22.27 -14.51
CA ILE A 3 -16.06 -21.28 -13.49
C ILE A 3 -16.59 -19.88 -13.83
N PHE A 4 -16.62 -19.54 -15.11
CA PHE A 4 -17.10 -18.25 -15.62
C PHE A 4 -18.51 -18.31 -16.23
N SER A 5 -19.29 -19.39 -15.98
CA SER A 5 -20.59 -19.64 -16.63
C SER A 5 -21.66 -18.53 -16.48
N ARG A 6 -21.49 -17.61 -15.51
CA ARG A 6 -22.36 -16.44 -15.31
C ARG A 6 -21.61 -15.11 -15.43
N CYS A 7 -20.39 -15.13 -15.94
CA CYS A 7 -19.50 -13.98 -16.00
C CYS A 7 -19.36 -13.49 -17.44
N GLN A 8 -19.67 -12.21 -17.65
CA GLN A 8 -19.24 -11.47 -18.84
C GLN A 8 -17.99 -10.68 -18.49
N LEU A 9 -16.87 -10.98 -19.14
CA LEU A 9 -15.56 -10.39 -18.88
C LEU A 9 -15.20 -9.46 -20.03
N SER A 10 -14.81 -8.22 -19.71
CA SER A 10 -14.28 -7.28 -20.70
C SER A 10 -12.76 -7.22 -20.60
N LEU A 11 -12.07 -7.23 -21.75
CA LEU A 11 -10.62 -7.20 -21.81
C LEU A 11 -10.15 -5.82 -22.26
N ASP A 12 -9.27 -5.20 -21.47
CA ASP A 12 -8.58 -3.96 -21.81
C ASP A 12 -7.06 -4.17 -21.74
N LEU A 13 -6.51 -4.66 -22.85
CA LEU A 13 -5.13 -5.13 -22.95
C LEU A 13 -4.31 -4.21 -23.87
N ASP A 14 -3.08 -3.88 -23.46
CA ASP A 14 -2.16 -3.03 -24.20
C ASP A 14 -1.70 -3.62 -25.53
N SER A 15 -1.27 -2.76 -26.46
CA SER A 15 -0.59 -3.15 -27.70
C SER A 15 0.75 -3.84 -27.46
N SER A 16 1.39 -3.60 -26.31
CA SER A 16 2.66 -4.21 -25.90
C SER A 16 2.57 -5.72 -25.64
N LEU A 17 1.36 -6.27 -25.45
CA LEU A 17 1.19 -7.69 -25.17
C LEU A 17 1.21 -8.56 -26.44
N PRO A 18 1.96 -9.67 -26.44
CA PRO A 18 1.99 -10.62 -27.55
C PRO A 18 0.59 -11.13 -27.90
N PHE A 19 0.27 -11.14 -29.20
CA PHE A 19 -1.03 -11.58 -29.72
C PHE A 19 -1.44 -12.98 -29.23
N LYS A 20 -0.47 -13.89 -29.13
CA LYS A 20 -0.66 -15.25 -28.61
C LYS A 20 -1.22 -15.28 -27.18
N LYS A 21 -0.76 -14.37 -26.30
CA LYS A 21 -1.27 -14.27 -24.91
C LYS A 21 -2.70 -13.74 -24.88
N LYS A 22 -3.04 -12.77 -25.74
CA LYS A 22 -4.42 -12.24 -25.84
C LYS A 22 -5.42 -13.29 -26.31
N ILE A 23 -5.02 -14.13 -27.27
CA ILE A 23 -5.83 -15.27 -27.72
C ILE A 23 -5.95 -16.31 -26.60
N GLY A 24 -4.85 -16.62 -25.91
CA GLY A 24 -4.83 -17.57 -24.79
C GLY A 24 -5.84 -17.20 -23.70
N LEU A 25 -5.86 -15.95 -23.27
CA LEU A 25 -6.81 -15.47 -22.26
C LEU A 25 -8.27 -15.55 -22.73
N LYS A 26 -8.56 -15.17 -23.99
CA LYS A 26 -9.91 -15.30 -24.53
C LYS A 26 -10.37 -16.75 -24.55
N LYS A 27 -9.47 -17.66 -24.97
CA LYS A 27 -9.75 -19.09 -25.03
C LYS A 27 -9.99 -19.65 -23.63
N ALA A 28 -9.15 -19.32 -22.65
CA ALA A 28 -9.34 -19.74 -21.25
C ALA A 28 -10.70 -19.31 -20.70
N ILE A 29 -11.12 -18.06 -20.95
CA ILE A 29 -12.44 -17.58 -20.51
C ILE A 29 -13.57 -18.41 -21.13
N ILE A 30 -13.51 -18.67 -22.44
CA ILE A 30 -14.56 -19.39 -23.19
C ILE A 30 -14.59 -20.87 -22.77
N ASP A 31 -13.45 -21.53 -22.66
CA ASP A 31 -13.31 -22.93 -22.28
C ASP A 31 -13.89 -23.18 -20.87
N HIS A 32 -13.78 -22.19 -19.97
CA HIS A 32 -14.36 -22.22 -18.63
C HIS A 32 -15.78 -21.61 -18.56
N GLY A 33 -16.46 -21.45 -19.69
CA GLY A 33 -17.87 -21.09 -19.81
C GLY A 33 -18.21 -19.61 -19.74
N GLY A 34 -17.21 -18.72 -19.77
CA GLY A 34 -17.38 -17.27 -19.71
C GLY A 34 -17.63 -16.63 -21.07
N THR A 35 -18.21 -15.43 -21.04
CA THR A 35 -18.45 -14.62 -22.24
C THR A 35 -17.49 -13.44 -22.29
N VAL A 36 -16.75 -13.30 -23.39
CA VAL A 36 -15.87 -12.14 -23.60
C VAL A 36 -16.63 -11.02 -24.32
N SER A 37 -16.67 -9.83 -23.73
CA SER A 37 -17.21 -8.62 -24.36
C SER A 37 -16.09 -7.64 -24.72
N PHE A 38 -16.19 -6.97 -25.86
CA PHE A 38 -15.25 -5.89 -26.24
C PHE A 38 -15.66 -4.52 -25.69
N ILE A 39 -16.93 -4.37 -25.34
CA ILE A 39 -17.54 -3.14 -24.84
C ILE A 39 -17.89 -3.37 -23.37
N VAL A 40 -17.55 -2.40 -22.52
CA VAL A 40 -18.01 -2.38 -21.13
C VAL A 40 -19.50 -2.03 -21.17
N THR A 41 -20.34 -2.97 -20.77
CA THR A 41 -21.81 -2.81 -20.58
C THR A 41 -22.18 -3.05 -19.11
N LYS A 42 -23.38 -2.65 -18.67
CA LYS A 42 -23.88 -2.93 -17.30
C LYS A 42 -23.98 -4.43 -16.94
N LYS A 43 -23.91 -5.32 -17.94
CA LYS A 43 -23.90 -6.78 -17.77
C LYS A 43 -22.49 -7.34 -17.56
N THR A 44 -21.46 -6.50 -17.71
CA THR A 44 -20.06 -6.90 -17.52
C THR A 44 -19.79 -7.10 -16.04
N THR A 45 -19.31 -8.28 -15.70
CA THR A 45 -19.03 -8.67 -14.31
C THR A 45 -17.64 -8.25 -13.87
N HIS A 46 -16.63 -8.31 -14.76
CA HIS A 46 -15.26 -7.89 -14.43
C HIS A 46 -14.57 -7.28 -15.65
N LEU A 47 -13.69 -6.31 -15.40
CA LEU A 47 -12.80 -5.70 -16.40
C LEU A 47 -11.37 -6.19 -16.16
N VAL A 48 -10.76 -6.85 -17.13
CA VAL A 48 -9.39 -7.39 -17.02
C VAL A 48 -8.42 -6.41 -17.67
N VAL A 49 -7.42 -5.97 -16.91
CA VAL A 49 -6.41 -5.00 -17.33
C VAL A 49 -5.00 -5.57 -17.20
N ASN A 50 -4.11 -5.17 -18.11
CA ASN A 50 -2.70 -5.55 -18.10
C ASN A 50 -1.82 -4.58 -17.30
N SER A 51 -1.97 -3.27 -17.54
CA SER A 51 -1.12 -2.23 -16.96
C SER A 51 -1.87 -1.42 -15.89
N PRO A 52 -1.21 -1.10 -14.75
CA PRO A 52 -1.79 -0.26 -13.70
C PRO A 52 -2.11 1.17 -14.18
N GLU A 53 -1.42 1.67 -15.21
CA GLU A 53 -1.67 2.99 -15.79
C GLU A 53 -3.02 3.03 -16.51
N LYS A 54 -3.36 1.98 -17.26
CA LYS A 54 -4.67 1.87 -17.94
C LYS A 54 -5.82 1.62 -17.00
N ALA A 55 -5.57 0.98 -15.85
CA ALA A 55 -6.58 0.86 -14.82
C ALA A 55 -7.07 2.23 -14.32
N ARG A 56 -6.26 3.29 -14.46
CA ARG A 56 -6.60 4.66 -14.06
C ARG A 56 -7.18 5.48 -15.21
N ASP A 57 -6.56 5.46 -16.39
CA ASP A 57 -6.88 6.43 -17.46
C ASP A 57 -7.68 5.88 -18.65
N SER A 58 -7.88 4.56 -18.75
CA SER A 58 -8.64 4.02 -19.88
C SER A 58 -10.12 4.40 -19.82
N TYR A 59 -10.71 4.68 -21.00
CA TYR A 59 -12.14 4.91 -21.17
C TYR A 59 -12.97 3.75 -20.60
N LYS A 60 -12.51 2.50 -20.78
CA LYS A 60 -13.16 1.31 -20.24
C LYS A 60 -13.09 1.25 -18.71
N SER A 61 -11.97 1.67 -18.12
CA SER A 61 -11.81 1.77 -16.68
C SER A 61 -12.72 2.85 -16.07
N ARG A 62 -12.82 4.01 -16.70
CA ARG A 62 -13.75 5.08 -16.28
C ARG A 62 -15.22 4.65 -16.38
N MET A 63 -15.58 3.89 -17.41
CA MET A 63 -16.93 3.33 -17.54
C MET A 63 -17.20 2.23 -16.50
N ALA A 64 -16.21 1.35 -16.25
CA ALA A 64 -16.29 0.34 -15.20
C ALA A 64 -16.48 0.99 -13.82
N GLN A 65 -15.75 2.07 -13.54
CA GLN A 65 -15.92 2.89 -12.33
C GLN A 65 -17.34 3.46 -12.22
N LYS A 66 -17.87 4.05 -13.30
CA LYS A 66 -19.23 4.61 -13.33
C LYS A 66 -20.30 3.57 -12.98
N TRP A 67 -20.06 2.30 -13.27
CA TRP A 67 -21.02 1.21 -13.08
C TRP A 67 -20.64 0.23 -11.95
N GLY A 68 -19.59 0.52 -11.18
CA GLY A 68 -19.17 -0.32 -10.06
C GLY A 68 -18.64 -1.69 -10.45
N ILE A 69 -18.07 -1.82 -11.66
CA ILE A 69 -17.53 -3.09 -12.16
C ILE A 69 -16.09 -3.26 -11.64
N PRO A 70 -15.74 -4.39 -10.99
CA PRO A 70 -14.39 -4.62 -10.49
C PRO A 70 -13.37 -4.71 -11.64
N VAL A 71 -12.24 -4.03 -11.44
CA VAL A 71 -11.09 -4.05 -12.35
C VAL A 71 -10.05 -5.02 -11.78
N VAL A 72 -9.72 -6.06 -12.56
CA VAL A 72 -8.86 -7.18 -12.16
C VAL A 72 -7.64 -7.31 -13.09
N SER A 73 -6.56 -7.91 -12.62
CA SER A 73 -5.36 -8.16 -13.42
C SER A 73 -5.53 -9.36 -14.36
N MET A 74 -4.65 -9.50 -15.36
CA MET A 74 -4.61 -10.70 -16.20
C MET A 74 -4.40 -12.00 -15.40
N SER A 75 -3.56 -11.93 -14.35
CA SER A 75 -3.29 -13.06 -13.45
C SER A 75 -4.51 -13.54 -12.67
N PHE A 76 -5.59 -12.77 -12.63
CA PHE A 76 -6.85 -13.19 -12.02
C PHE A 76 -7.45 -14.41 -12.75
N ILE A 77 -7.39 -14.43 -14.08
CA ILE A 77 -7.97 -15.53 -14.87
C ILE A 77 -7.19 -16.81 -14.58
N ASP A 78 -5.86 -16.74 -14.62
CA ASP A 78 -4.99 -17.89 -14.38
C ASP A 78 -5.21 -18.46 -12.96
N LYS A 79 -5.28 -17.59 -11.94
CA LYS A 79 -5.56 -17.99 -10.56
C LYS A 79 -6.95 -18.61 -10.37
N CYS A 80 -7.98 -18.07 -11.04
CA CYS A 80 -9.33 -18.64 -11.00
C CYS A 80 -9.37 -20.05 -11.62
N VAL A 81 -8.58 -20.26 -12.67
CA VAL A 81 -8.45 -21.56 -13.33
C VAL A 81 -7.69 -22.56 -12.45
N GLU A 82 -6.58 -22.13 -11.84
CA GLU A 82 -5.79 -22.96 -10.91
C GLU A 82 -6.60 -23.40 -9.69
N GLU A 83 -7.37 -22.50 -9.09
CA GLU A 83 -8.19 -22.80 -7.91
C GLU A 83 -9.54 -23.46 -8.23
N GLY A 84 -9.92 -23.53 -9.51
CA GLY A 84 -11.16 -24.18 -9.95
C GLY A 84 -12.45 -23.49 -9.50
N LYS A 85 -12.37 -22.25 -9.00
CA LYS A 85 -13.47 -21.45 -8.46
C LYS A 85 -13.28 -19.98 -8.83
N LEU A 86 -14.39 -19.25 -8.94
CA LEU A 86 -14.33 -17.80 -9.19
C LEU A 86 -13.79 -17.13 -7.93
N LEU A 87 -12.57 -16.61 -8.00
CA LEU A 87 -11.97 -15.86 -6.91
C LEU A 87 -12.77 -14.58 -6.69
N GLU A 88 -13.01 -14.24 -5.42
CA GLU A 88 -13.55 -12.95 -5.05
C GLU A 88 -12.57 -11.89 -5.57
N SER A 89 -13.08 -10.96 -6.38
CA SER A 89 -12.22 -10.01 -7.06
C SER A 89 -11.33 -9.31 -6.04
N ASP A 90 -10.02 -9.28 -6.27
CA ASP A 90 -9.14 -8.26 -5.72
C ASP A 90 -9.37 -7.01 -6.61
N THR A 91 -10.32 -6.09 -6.47
CA THR A 91 -10.62 -5.20 -5.33
C THR A 91 -9.38 -4.46 -4.76
N LEU A 92 -8.17 -4.82 -5.21
CA LEU A 92 -6.92 -4.20 -4.78
C LEU A 92 -6.39 -3.12 -5.73
N TRP A 93 -7.03 -2.88 -6.89
CA TRP A 93 -6.60 -1.82 -7.81
C TRP A 93 -7.23 -0.44 -7.55
N TRP A 94 -8.25 -0.31 -6.70
CA TRP A 94 -8.80 1.01 -6.31
C TRP A 94 -8.06 1.67 -5.15
N LEU A 95 -7.29 0.90 -4.39
CA LEU A 95 -6.54 1.37 -3.23
C LEU A 95 -5.07 1.13 -3.54
N GLY A 96 -4.41 2.05 -4.26
CA GLY A 96 -3.05 1.91 -4.80
C GLY A 96 -2.05 1.15 -3.91
N ARG A 97 -2.11 -0.17 -3.96
CA ARG A 97 -1.31 -1.09 -3.15
C ARG A 97 -0.84 -2.16 -4.11
N GLN A 98 0.39 -1.97 -4.56
CA GLN A 98 1.14 -3.02 -5.21
C GLN A 98 1.52 -4.03 -4.12
N LEU A 99 0.75 -5.10 -3.96
CA LEU A 99 1.26 -6.29 -3.27
C LEU A 99 2.23 -6.96 -4.25
N GLN A 100 3.51 -6.61 -4.15
CA GLN A 100 4.52 -7.54 -4.60
C GLN A 100 4.51 -8.72 -3.62
N SER A 101 4.17 -9.86 -4.18
CA SER A 101 4.39 -11.18 -3.60
C SER A 101 5.88 -11.35 -3.26
N SER A 102 6.25 -11.12 -2.00
CA SER A 102 7.23 -11.94 -1.29
C SER A 102 7.18 -11.62 0.20
N SER A 103 6.91 -12.67 1.00
CA SER A 103 7.36 -12.83 2.39
C SER A 103 7.15 -11.67 3.37
N VAL A 104 5.94 -11.57 3.94
CA VAL A 104 5.79 -11.24 5.38
C VAL A 104 4.78 -12.22 5.99
N GLN A 105 5.26 -13.44 6.25
CA GLN A 105 4.71 -14.25 7.32
C GLN A 105 5.14 -13.61 8.64
N ALA A 106 4.27 -12.80 9.24
CA ALA A 106 4.37 -12.43 10.64
C ALA A 106 3.02 -12.69 11.32
N ARG A 107 2.86 -13.96 11.72
CA ARG A 107 2.10 -14.47 12.88
C ARG A 107 0.70 -13.88 13.12
N LEU A 108 -0.27 -14.36 12.35
CA LEU A 108 -1.64 -14.56 12.84
C LEU A 108 -1.67 -15.89 13.60
N SER A 109 -1.45 -15.82 14.91
CA SER A 109 -1.69 -16.94 15.83
C SER A 109 -3.16 -16.92 16.24
N GLY A 110 -3.94 -17.85 15.69
CA GLY A 110 -5.33 -18.07 16.07
C GLY A 110 -6.02 -19.03 15.10
N ARG A 111 -5.85 -20.34 15.32
CA ARG A 111 -6.58 -21.38 14.60
C ARG A 111 -8.08 -21.20 14.81
N CYS A 112 -8.82 -20.86 13.76
CA CYS A 112 -10.22 -21.23 13.61
C CYS A 112 -10.39 -22.00 12.29
N ARG A 113 -10.37 -23.33 12.38
CA ARG A 113 -10.96 -24.21 11.37
C ARG A 113 -12.45 -24.19 11.61
N THR A 114 -13.18 -23.35 10.88
CA THR A 114 -14.60 -23.58 10.62
C THR A 114 -14.86 -23.47 9.14
N ARG A 115 -15.14 -24.64 8.57
CA ARG A 115 -15.57 -24.88 7.21
C ARG A 115 -16.95 -24.24 7.04
N LEU A 116 -17.03 -23.02 6.52
CA LEU A 116 -18.30 -22.47 6.06
C LEU A 116 -18.65 -23.12 4.71
N THR A 117 -19.24 -24.30 4.77
CA THR A 117 -20.10 -24.81 3.70
C THR A 117 -21.25 -23.81 3.53
N LEU A 118 -21.23 -23.05 2.43
CA LEU A 118 -22.35 -22.27 1.95
C LEU A 118 -23.48 -23.21 1.49
N THR A 119 -24.19 -23.81 2.43
CA THR A 119 -25.56 -24.24 2.17
C THR A 119 -26.44 -23.01 2.24
N ARG A 120 -26.86 -22.53 1.07
CA ARG A 120 -27.96 -21.59 0.89
C ARG A 120 -29.16 -22.07 1.72
N ARG A 121 -29.45 -21.38 2.83
CA ARG A 121 -30.74 -21.44 3.52
C ARG A 121 -31.41 -20.08 3.40
N GLU A 122 -32.72 -20.16 3.21
CA GLU A 122 -33.62 -19.11 2.76
C GLU A 122 -33.77 -17.97 3.78
N GLY A 123 -33.93 -16.75 3.24
CA GLY A 123 -34.41 -15.59 3.98
C GLY A 123 -33.33 -14.62 4.45
N ASP A 124 -32.70 -13.88 3.52
CA ASP A 124 -31.99 -12.64 3.87
C ASP A 124 -32.99 -11.65 4.48
N LYS A 125 -33.06 -11.63 5.82
CA LYS A 125 -33.70 -10.54 6.55
C LYS A 125 -32.84 -9.29 6.30
N LYS A 126 -33.21 -8.48 5.30
CA LYS A 126 -32.68 -7.12 5.16
C LYS A 126 -32.96 -6.38 6.46
N SER A 127 -31.94 -6.06 7.25
CA SER A 127 -32.08 -5.22 8.43
C SER A 127 -32.49 -3.81 7.95
N SER A 128 -33.77 -3.49 8.13
CA SER A 128 -34.27 -2.12 7.96
C SER A 128 -33.86 -1.32 9.20
N VAL A 129 -32.62 -0.86 9.25
CA VAL A 129 -32.18 0.02 10.34
C VAL A 129 -32.69 1.43 10.08
N ASN A 130 -33.30 2.07 11.09
CA ASN A 130 -33.72 3.46 11.02
C ASN A 130 -32.71 4.34 11.76
N LEU A 131 -31.96 5.20 11.04
CA LEU A 131 -30.95 6.09 11.63
C LEU A 131 -31.50 6.97 12.76
N ASN A 132 -32.76 7.40 12.67
CA ASN A 132 -33.41 8.27 13.64
C ASN A 132 -33.71 7.58 14.98
N GLN A 133 -33.74 6.25 15.02
CA GLN A 133 -33.99 5.48 16.24
C GLN A 133 -32.70 5.21 17.01
N ILE A 134 -31.53 5.41 16.39
CA ILE A 134 -30.23 5.18 17.01
C ILE A 134 -29.80 6.44 17.76
N ARG A 135 -29.56 6.29 19.06
CA ARG A 135 -29.09 7.39 19.90
C ARG A 135 -27.68 7.82 19.50
N VAL A 136 -27.50 9.13 19.33
CA VAL A 136 -26.23 9.76 18.95
C VAL A 136 -25.62 10.45 20.15
N TRP A 137 -24.34 10.22 20.39
CA TRP A 137 -23.57 10.79 21.50
C TRP A 137 -22.47 11.71 20.97
N VAL A 138 -22.21 12.83 21.64
CA VAL A 138 -21.10 13.74 21.31
C VAL A 138 -19.80 13.19 21.89
N TRP A 139 -18.70 13.30 21.14
CA TRP A 139 -17.36 12.85 21.55
C TRP A 139 -16.46 14.05 21.87
N PRO A 140 -15.54 14.00 22.87
CA PRO A 140 -15.16 12.87 23.75
C PRO A 140 -15.96 12.82 25.06
N HIS A 141 -16.69 13.88 25.38
CA HIS A 141 -17.51 13.99 26.59
C HIS A 141 -18.90 13.45 26.31
N ALA A 142 -18.99 12.13 26.16
CA ALA A 142 -20.29 11.49 26.11
C ALA A 142 -21.01 11.81 27.43
N ASP A 143 -22.22 12.38 27.36
CA ASP A 143 -22.99 12.74 28.56
C ASP A 143 -23.06 11.55 29.53
N SER A 144 -23.26 11.81 30.82
CA SER A 144 -23.21 10.85 31.96
C SER A 144 -24.10 9.59 31.87
N GLY A 145 -24.74 9.32 30.74
CA GLY A 145 -25.47 8.09 30.43
C GLY A 145 -24.98 7.32 29.19
N ALA A 146 -23.82 7.63 28.63
CA ALA A 146 -23.28 6.92 27.47
C ALA A 146 -22.89 5.47 27.81
N PRO A 147 -23.13 4.50 26.92
CA PRO A 147 -22.65 3.13 27.10
C PRO A 147 -21.14 3.09 27.31
N SER A 148 -20.71 2.29 28.29
CA SER A 148 -19.29 2.03 28.53
C SER A 148 -18.69 1.31 27.32
N PHE A 149 -17.51 1.77 26.89
CA PHE A 149 -16.79 1.19 25.75
C PHE A 149 -15.30 1.04 26.10
N PRO A 150 -14.66 -0.06 25.69
CA PRO A 150 -13.24 -0.26 25.93
C PRO A 150 -12.41 0.70 25.06
N GLU A 151 -11.91 1.78 25.65
CA GLU A 151 -11.07 2.76 24.92
C GLU A 151 -9.63 2.28 24.72
N ASP A 152 -9.15 1.36 25.56
CA ASP A 152 -7.76 0.89 25.53
C ASP A 152 -7.53 -0.21 24.47
N ASP A 153 -8.54 -1.05 24.21
CA ASP A 153 -8.43 -2.26 23.38
C ASP A 153 -9.59 -2.34 22.37
N TYR A 154 -9.63 -1.43 21.39
CA TYR A 154 -10.57 -1.51 20.27
C TYR A 154 -9.86 -1.58 18.92
N GLU A 155 -10.51 -2.28 17.99
CA GLU A 155 -10.04 -2.42 16.61
C GLU A 155 -10.93 -1.63 15.65
N ILE A 156 -10.36 -1.16 14.54
CA ILE A 156 -11.09 -0.50 13.46
C ILE A 156 -11.10 -1.42 12.24
N PRO A 157 -12.07 -2.35 12.11
CA PRO A 157 -12.15 -3.23 10.95
C PRO A 157 -12.48 -2.49 9.65
N ARG A 158 -13.14 -1.33 9.73
CA ARG A 158 -13.57 -0.57 8.56
C ARG A 158 -13.62 0.92 8.84
N PHE A 159 -13.06 1.70 7.92
CA PHE A 159 -13.22 3.14 7.91
C PHE A 159 -13.41 3.67 6.48
N SER A 160 -14.02 4.84 6.34
CA SER A 160 -14.12 5.59 5.08
C SER A 160 -13.79 7.04 5.31
N LEU A 161 -12.97 7.60 4.43
CA LEU A 161 -12.64 9.02 4.39
C LEU A 161 -13.24 9.67 3.15
N LEU A 162 -14.10 10.65 3.37
CA LEU A 162 -14.82 11.36 2.32
C LEU A 162 -14.45 12.84 2.35
N LYS A 163 -14.35 13.46 1.17
CA LYS A 163 -14.14 14.89 1.01
C LYS A 163 -14.90 15.47 -0.18
N ARG A 164 -15.19 16.76 -0.11
CA ARG A 164 -15.70 17.56 -1.23
C ARG A 164 -15.17 18.96 -1.09
N PHE A 165 -14.64 19.47 -2.18
CA PHE A 165 -14.31 20.88 -2.31
C PHE A 165 -15.53 21.63 -2.84
N ASP A 166 -15.93 22.70 -2.15
CA ASP A 166 -16.91 23.65 -2.66
C ASP A 166 -16.17 24.87 -3.22
N GLU A 167 -16.16 25.01 -4.54
CA GLU A 167 -15.50 26.12 -5.24
C GLU A 167 -16.10 27.48 -4.88
N ARG A 168 -17.39 27.55 -4.51
CA ARG A 168 -18.06 28.83 -4.22
C ARG A 168 -17.63 29.39 -2.87
N LEU A 169 -17.53 28.51 -1.88
CA LEU A 169 -17.13 28.87 -0.53
C LEU A 169 -15.61 28.79 -0.32
N GLN A 170 -14.88 28.17 -1.26
CA GLN A 170 -13.46 27.84 -1.11
C GLN A 170 -13.22 27.02 0.17
N LEU A 171 -14.15 26.10 0.48
CA LEU A 171 -14.11 25.27 1.68
C LEU A 171 -14.13 23.79 1.32
N THR A 172 -13.32 23.01 2.02
CA THR A 172 -13.25 21.57 1.87
C THR A 172 -14.01 20.89 3.00
N SER A 173 -15.20 20.38 2.67
CA SER A 173 -15.98 19.57 3.60
C SER A 173 -15.43 18.15 3.65
N PHE A 174 -15.38 17.56 4.85
CA PHE A 174 -14.92 16.19 5.06
C PHE A 174 -15.90 15.40 5.93
N ALA A 175 -15.90 14.09 5.76
CA ALA A 175 -16.52 13.15 6.68
C ALA A 175 -15.66 11.88 6.82
N CYS A 176 -15.37 11.49 8.06
CA CYS A 176 -14.75 10.24 8.42
C CYS A 176 -15.79 9.35 9.10
N LEU A 177 -15.88 8.09 8.67
CA LEU A 177 -16.73 7.06 9.27
C LEU A 177 -15.86 5.88 9.69
N GLU A 178 -16.00 5.44 10.93
CA GLU A 178 -15.19 4.37 11.52
C GLU A 178 -16.10 3.38 12.28
N ILE A 179 -15.88 2.09 12.06
CA ILE A 179 -16.48 1.03 12.89
C ILE A 179 -15.44 0.65 13.93
N HIS A 180 -15.78 0.75 15.21
CA HIS A 180 -14.95 0.31 16.32
C HIS A 180 -15.54 -0.98 16.89
N VAL A 181 -14.71 -1.98 17.11
CA VAL A 181 -15.07 -3.25 17.74
C VAL A 181 -14.25 -3.42 19.00
N GLY A 182 -14.92 -3.65 20.12
CA GLY A 182 -14.30 -3.90 21.41
C GLY A 182 -14.79 -5.22 22.01
N ALA A 183 -13.96 -5.84 22.84
CA ALA A 183 -14.36 -6.99 23.64
C ALA A 183 -14.91 -6.53 25.00
N ILE A 184 -16.05 -7.08 25.44
CA ILE A 184 -16.52 -6.85 26.81
C ILE A 184 -15.66 -7.71 27.75
N LYS A 185 -14.79 -7.06 28.53
CA LYS A 185 -14.10 -7.72 29.65
C LYS A 185 -15.06 -7.78 30.86
N GLY A 186 -15.93 -8.79 30.91
CA GLY A 186 -16.67 -9.12 32.14
C GLY A 186 -18.12 -9.61 31.97
N ALA A 187 -18.29 -10.90 31.70
CA ALA A 187 -19.43 -11.70 32.15
C ALA A 187 -18.92 -13.12 32.48
N GLY A 188 -17.99 -13.17 33.44
CA GLY A 188 -17.31 -14.39 33.86
C GLY A 188 -17.21 -14.47 35.38
N GLN A 189 -18.35 -14.40 36.07
CA GLN A 189 -18.56 -15.04 37.36
C GLN A 189 -20.07 -15.19 37.61
N GLY A 190 -20.57 -16.42 37.41
CA GLY A 190 -21.85 -16.88 37.95
C GLY A 190 -23.03 -16.90 36.97
N ALA A 191 -23.18 -18.00 36.23
CA ALA A 191 -24.41 -18.79 36.12
C ALA A 191 -24.31 -19.67 34.87
N GLU A 192 -24.10 -20.96 35.08
CA GLU A 192 -24.30 -21.99 34.08
C GLU A 192 -25.78 -21.92 33.62
N SER A 193 -26.00 -21.57 32.37
CA SER A 193 -27.25 -21.83 31.68
C SER A 193 -26.91 -22.42 30.33
N GLU A 194 -27.18 -23.72 30.21
CA GLU A 194 -26.96 -24.51 29.02
C GLU A 194 -27.82 -23.98 27.86
N GLY A 195 -27.20 -23.72 26.71
CA GLY A 195 -27.91 -23.52 25.45
C GLY A 195 -27.87 -22.10 24.86
N SER A 196 -26.69 -21.55 24.63
CA SER A 196 -26.51 -20.53 23.58
C SER A 196 -25.11 -20.65 22.98
N GLU A 197 -25.04 -20.67 21.64
CA GLU A 197 -23.81 -20.80 20.88
C GLU A 197 -22.85 -19.67 21.29
N ALA A 198 -21.58 -20.02 21.51
CA ALA A 198 -20.52 -19.15 22.01
C ALA A 198 -20.29 -17.92 21.12
N GLY A 199 -21.09 -16.87 21.32
CA GLY A 199 -20.84 -15.53 20.81
C GLY A 199 -19.98 -14.80 21.83
N GLU A 200 -18.73 -14.53 21.50
CA GLU A 200 -17.94 -13.56 22.26
C GLU A 200 -18.73 -12.25 22.35
N ASP A 201 -18.96 -11.76 23.57
CA ASP A 201 -19.76 -10.57 23.84
C ASP A 201 -18.97 -9.34 23.35
N ARG A 202 -19.20 -8.97 22.09
CA ARG A 202 -18.51 -7.87 21.40
C ARG A 202 -19.38 -6.63 21.40
N VAL A 203 -18.79 -5.49 21.72
CA VAL A 203 -19.43 -4.18 21.60
C VAL A 203 -19.01 -3.48 20.34
N TYR A 204 -19.97 -2.82 19.71
CA TYR A 204 -19.74 -2.09 18.48
C TYR A 204 -20.06 -0.62 18.67
N ARG A 205 -19.16 0.23 18.17
CA ARG A 205 -19.34 1.68 18.16
C ARG A 205 -19.09 2.20 16.76
N LEU A 206 -20.05 2.91 16.21
CA LEU A 206 -19.90 3.63 14.96
C LEU A 206 -19.51 5.07 15.26
N PHE A 207 -18.29 5.45 14.90
CA PHE A 207 -17.74 6.77 15.08
C PHE A 207 -17.84 7.56 13.78
N SER A 208 -18.29 8.82 13.88
CA SER A 208 -18.38 9.72 12.74
C SER A 208 -17.78 11.08 13.07
N HIS A 209 -16.90 11.58 12.21
CA HIS A 209 -16.25 12.88 12.35
C HIS A 209 -16.44 13.68 11.07
N GLN A 210 -17.20 14.77 11.15
CA GLN A 210 -17.55 15.61 10.00
C GLN A 210 -17.17 17.06 10.26
N GLY A 211 -16.77 17.79 9.21
CA GLY A 211 -16.39 19.18 9.38
C GLY A 211 -15.84 19.81 8.10
N THR A 212 -15.12 20.90 8.29
CA THR A 212 -14.49 21.68 7.24
C THR A 212 -12.99 21.77 7.53
N LEU A 213 -12.13 21.43 6.56
CA LEU A 213 -10.69 21.32 6.79
C LEU A 213 -10.05 22.65 7.18
N GLU A 214 -10.55 23.76 6.64
CA GLU A 214 -10.06 25.10 6.92
C GLU A 214 -10.30 25.55 8.37
N LYS A 215 -11.25 24.90 9.06
CA LYS A 215 -11.53 25.15 10.50
C LYS A 215 -10.71 24.24 11.42
N MET A 216 -9.81 23.44 10.87
CA MET A 216 -9.07 22.42 11.62
C MET A 216 -7.77 22.95 12.26
N ASP A 217 -7.25 24.08 11.78
CA ASP A 217 -5.95 24.64 12.20
C ASP A 217 -5.92 25.21 13.64
N GLY A 218 -7.08 25.30 14.30
CA GLY A 218 -7.23 25.89 15.64
C GLY A 218 -6.93 24.98 16.83
N GLY A 219 -6.09 23.94 16.70
CA GLY A 219 -5.64 23.08 17.80
C GLY A 219 -6.70 22.19 18.49
N GLY A 220 -7.98 22.37 18.21
CA GLY A 220 -9.11 21.70 18.87
C GLY A 220 -9.67 20.46 18.16
N GLY A 221 -8.94 19.86 17.20
CA GLY A 221 -9.43 18.70 16.43
C GLY A 221 -10.79 18.98 15.78
N GLY A 222 -10.87 20.10 15.05
CA GLY A 222 -12.10 20.72 14.57
C GLY A 222 -13.02 19.80 13.78
N GLY A 223 -14.33 20.03 13.92
CA GLY A 223 -15.39 19.20 13.35
C GLY A 223 -16.34 18.67 14.45
N LYS A 224 -17.51 18.18 14.03
CA LYS A 224 -18.47 17.50 14.90
C LYS A 224 -18.10 16.01 14.96
N LYS A 225 -17.84 15.51 16.16
CA LYS A 225 -17.54 14.09 16.42
C LYS A 225 -18.70 13.45 17.16
N GLU A 226 -19.18 12.32 16.64
CA GLU A 226 -20.34 11.61 17.16
C GLU A 226 -20.06 10.11 17.28
N CYS A 227 -20.70 9.46 18.24
CA CYS A 227 -20.67 8.02 18.45
C CYS A 227 -22.08 7.44 18.49
N ARG A 228 -22.26 6.25 17.90
CA ARG A 228 -23.48 5.44 17.97
C ARG A 228 -23.10 4.06 18.47
N TYR A 229 -23.68 3.63 19.58
CA TYR A 229 -23.42 2.33 20.18
C TYR A 229 -24.45 1.31 19.71
N LEU A 230 -23.99 0.14 19.29
CA LEU A 230 -24.80 -0.91 18.72
C LEU A 230 -24.33 -2.26 19.27
N THR A 231 -25.25 -3.22 19.36
CA THR A 231 -25.00 -4.55 19.95
C THR A 231 -24.77 -5.63 18.90
N SER A 232 -25.19 -5.42 17.65
CA SER A 232 -25.12 -6.40 16.57
C SER A 232 -24.21 -5.93 15.44
N ALA A 233 -23.32 -6.82 14.98
CA ALA A 233 -22.44 -6.56 13.83
C ALA A 233 -23.24 -6.21 12.56
N LEU A 234 -24.37 -6.89 12.33
CA LEU A 234 -25.23 -6.66 11.17
C LEU A 234 -25.86 -5.26 11.20
N ASP A 235 -26.29 -4.82 12.38
CA ASP A 235 -26.89 -3.49 12.54
C ASP A 235 -25.84 -2.39 12.38
N VAL A 236 -24.61 -2.63 12.82
CA VAL A 236 -23.48 -1.70 12.64
C VAL A 236 -23.13 -1.54 11.18
N GLU A 237 -23.03 -2.64 10.44
CA GLU A 237 -22.72 -2.60 9.01
C GLU A 237 -23.85 -1.95 8.21
N ALA A 238 -25.12 -2.23 8.54
CA ALA A 238 -26.27 -1.58 7.93
C ALA A 238 -26.31 -0.07 8.22
N THR A 239 -26.08 0.32 9.47
CA THR A 239 -26.01 1.74 9.90
C THR A 239 -24.86 2.47 9.20
N TYR A 240 -23.68 1.85 9.15
CA TYR A 240 -22.51 2.37 8.44
C TYR A 240 -22.82 2.62 6.96
N SER A 241 -23.44 1.64 6.31
CA SER A 241 -23.79 1.72 4.89
C SER A 241 -24.79 2.84 4.61
N GLN A 242 -25.79 3.00 5.47
CA GLN A 242 -26.76 4.10 5.36
C GLN A 242 -26.12 5.47 5.60
N LEU A 243 -25.27 5.62 6.63
CA LEU A 243 -24.55 6.88 6.86
C LEU A 243 -23.62 7.22 5.70
N TYR A 244 -22.89 6.23 5.19
CA TYR A 244 -22.03 6.41 4.02
C TYR A 244 -22.84 6.91 2.82
N GLN A 245 -23.99 6.29 2.54
CA GLN A 245 -24.89 6.74 1.48
C GLN A 245 -25.41 8.16 1.72
N SER A 246 -25.70 8.55 2.96
CA SER A 246 -26.17 9.91 3.29
C SER A 246 -25.11 11.00 3.04
N PHE A 247 -23.83 10.65 3.16
CA PHE A 247 -22.71 11.55 2.87
C PHE A 247 -22.37 11.63 1.38
N VAL A 248 -22.49 10.51 0.65
CA VAL A 248 -22.23 10.47 -0.80
C VAL A 248 -23.41 11.00 -1.61
N SER A 249 -24.63 10.91 -1.08
CA SER A 249 -25.83 11.42 -1.73
C SER A 249 -26.00 12.93 -1.52
N SER A 250 -26.89 13.52 -2.31
CA SER A 250 -27.38 14.89 -2.08
C SER A 250 -27.93 14.99 -0.64
N PRO A 251 -27.59 16.03 0.14
CA PRO A 251 -26.99 17.32 -0.26
C PRO A 251 -25.45 17.41 -0.19
N HIS A 252 -24.79 16.45 0.47
CA HIS A 252 -23.36 16.55 0.78
C HIS A 252 -22.47 16.18 -0.41
N SER A 253 -22.86 15.20 -1.22
CA SER A 253 -22.15 14.75 -2.43
C SER A 253 -20.64 14.55 -2.22
N LEU A 254 -20.26 14.01 -1.05
CA LEU A 254 -18.87 13.78 -0.70
C LEU A 254 -18.28 12.61 -1.52
N THR A 255 -17.00 12.72 -1.85
CA THR A 255 -16.28 11.73 -2.65
C THR A 255 -15.23 11.00 -1.80
N PRO A 256 -15.02 9.68 -1.99
CA PRO A 256 -13.96 8.96 -1.29
C PRO A 256 -12.58 9.56 -1.56
N SER A 257 -11.76 9.63 -0.53
CA SER A 257 -10.41 10.17 -0.61
C SER A 257 -9.39 9.24 0.04
N PRO A 258 -8.18 9.13 -0.52
CA PRO A 258 -7.14 8.30 0.05
C PRO A 258 -6.59 8.92 1.34
N LEU A 259 -6.12 8.06 2.25
CA LEU A 259 -5.54 8.42 3.55
C LEU A 259 -4.43 9.47 3.46
N THR A 260 -3.64 9.47 2.38
CA THR A 260 -2.48 10.36 2.21
C THR A 260 -2.87 11.80 1.86
N LEU A 261 -4.09 12.04 1.38
CA LEU A 261 -4.54 13.36 0.91
C LEU A 261 -5.35 14.15 1.95
N LEU A 262 -5.50 13.62 3.15
CA LEU A 262 -6.20 14.27 4.24
C LEU A 262 -5.30 14.47 5.46
N PRO A 263 -5.61 15.45 6.33
CA PRO A 263 -4.84 15.68 7.55
C PRO A 263 -4.85 14.44 8.47
N PRO A 264 -3.71 14.12 9.11
CA PRO A 264 -3.61 12.98 10.02
C PRO A 264 -4.38 13.18 11.34
N SER A 265 -4.90 14.39 11.59
CA SER A 265 -5.71 14.72 12.76
C SER A 265 -7.19 14.31 12.62
N LEU A 266 -7.57 13.68 11.51
CA LEU A 266 -8.93 13.20 11.28
C LEU A 266 -9.17 11.84 11.94
N GLY A 267 -10.32 11.73 12.59
CA GLY A 267 -10.85 10.46 13.06
C GLY A 267 -10.58 10.21 14.54
N SER A 268 -10.72 8.96 14.97
CA SER A 268 -10.33 8.51 16.31
C SER A 268 -8.81 8.53 16.50
N PRO A 269 -8.30 8.60 17.75
CA PRO A 269 -6.86 8.56 18.02
C PRO A 269 -6.16 7.34 17.40
N LEU A 270 -6.82 6.19 17.35
CA LEU A 270 -6.28 4.98 16.74
C LEU A 270 -6.14 5.14 15.22
N LEU A 271 -7.16 5.67 14.53
CA LEU A 271 -7.07 5.94 13.09
C LEU A 271 -5.99 6.98 12.78
N GLN A 272 -5.87 8.03 13.60
CA GLN A 272 -4.83 9.06 13.43
C GLN A 272 -3.43 8.45 13.51
N LYS A 273 -3.19 7.53 14.46
CA LYS A 273 -1.94 6.78 14.56
C LYS A 273 -1.68 5.94 13.29
N HIS A 274 -2.67 5.20 12.80
CA HIS A 274 -2.56 4.44 11.55
C HIS A 274 -2.27 5.33 10.34
N MET A 275 -2.90 6.51 10.25
CA MET A 275 -2.65 7.47 9.18
C MET A 275 -1.22 7.99 9.20
N CYS A 276 -0.69 8.31 10.39
CA CYS A 276 0.70 8.71 10.57
C CYS A 276 1.67 7.60 10.15
N GLU A 277 1.45 6.37 10.61
CA GLU A 277 2.28 5.21 10.24
C GLU A 277 2.31 4.96 8.73
N VAL A 278 1.14 4.98 8.08
CA VAL A 278 1.04 4.81 6.62
C VAL A 278 1.74 5.96 5.89
N ARG A 279 1.61 7.20 6.36
CA ARG A 279 2.28 8.36 5.75
C ARG A 279 3.80 8.29 5.90
N SER A 280 4.29 7.89 7.07
CA SER A 280 5.72 7.68 7.33
C SER A 280 6.29 6.51 6.54
N ALA A 281 5.53 5.42 6.37
CA ALA A 281 5.92 4.29 5.53
C ALA A 281 5.85 4.62 4.02
N SER A 282 5.01 5.58 3.62
CA SER A 282 4.83 6.04 2.24
C SER A 282 5.77 7.19 1.86
N THR A 283 6.93 7.31 2.50
CA THR A 283 7.94 8.38 2.33
C THR A 283 8.52 8.54 0.92
N HIS A 284 8.00 7.83 -0.08
CA HIS A 284 8.31 8.03 -1.49
C HIS A 284 7.42 9.08 -2.19
N LEU A 285 6.50 9.73 -1.48
CA LEU A 285 5.62 10.78 -2.03
C LEU A 285 5.81 12.11 -1.30
N SER A 286 6.38 13.06 -2.04
CA SER A 286 6.56 14.49 -1.74
C SER A 286 7.83 14.87 -0.96
N LEU A 287 9.01 14.57 -1.53
CA LEU A 287 10.15 15.47 -1.34
C LEU A 287 9.78 16.82 -1.98
N SER A 288 10.04 17.93 -1.27
CA SER A 288 9.93 19.28 -1.86
C SER A 288 10.74 19.34 -3.15
N PRO A 289 10.29 20.03 -4.21
CA PRO A 289 11.05 20.16 -5.45
C PRO A 289 12.47 20.68 -5.25
N HIS A 290 12.72 21.46 -4.18
CA HIS A 290 14.04 21.96 -3.84
C HIS A 290 14.94 20.86 -3.25
N VAL A 291 14.38 19.99 -2.41
CA VAL A 291 15.11 18.88 -1.79
C VAL A 291 15.38 17.78 -2.81
N ALA A 292 14.40 17.46 -3.67
CA ALA A 292 14.60 16.51 -4.75
C ALA A 292 15.73 16.96 -5.69
N ARG A 293 15.71 18.22 -6.14
CA ARG A 293 16.79 18.78 -6.97
C ARG A 293 18.15 18.78 -6.27
N LEU A 294 18.19 19.07 -4.96
CA LEU A 294 19.44 19.03 -4.21
C LEU A 294 20.00 17.61 -4.15
N VAL A 295 19.15 16.61 -3.85
CA VAL A 295 19.55 15.19 -3.80
C VAL A 295 20.01 14.72 -5.18
N ASP A 296 19.26 15.04 -6.24
CA ASP A 296 19.65 14.70 -7.62
C ASP A 296 20.97 15.35 -8.01
N TYR A 297 21.18 16.62 -7.63
CA TYR A 297 22.42 17.34 -7.91
C TYR A 297 23.62 16.68 -7.21
N ILE A 298 23.53 16.45 -5.89
CA ILE A 298 24.60 15.80 -5.11
C ILE A 298 24.89 14.39 -5.66
N TRP A 299 23.85 13.63 -5.99
CA TRP A 299 24.00 12.30 -6.57
C TRP A 299 24.69 12.35 -7.95
N SER A 300 24.24 13.24 -8.82
CA SER A 300 24.82 13.40 -10.16
C SER A 300 26.28 13.86 -10.11
N GLU A 301 26.61 14.78 -9.21
CA GLU A 301 27.97 15.28 -9.03
C GLU A 301 28.89 14.18 -8.49
N ALA A 302 28.44 13.42 -7.48
CA ALA A 302 29.21 12.30 -6.94
C ALA A 302 29.44 11.20 -7.98
N VAL A 303 28.41 10.82 -8.74
CA VAL A 303 28.53 9.79 -9.78
C VAL A 303 29.42 10.25 -10.93
N ASP A 304 29.31 11.51 -11.37
CA ASP A 304 30.14 12.05 -12.46
C ASP A 304 31.64 12.08 -12.05
N GLN A 305 31.93 12.47 -10.80
CA GLN A 305 33.29 12.39 -10.26
C GLN A 305 33.82 10.95 -10.25
N LEU A 306 33.02 9.98 -9.84
CA LEU A 306 33.41 8.56 -9.86
C LEU A 306 33.61 8.04 -11.28
N GLU A 307 32.76 8.43 -12.24
CA GLU A 307 32.90 8.06 -13.63
C GLU A 307 34.17 8.65 -14.26
N THR A 308 34.68 9.79 -13.80
CA THR A 308 35.98 10.32 -14.28
C THR A 308 37.17 9.44 -13.87
N VAL A 309 37.05 8.74 -12.74
CA VAL A 309 38.13 7.94 -12.14
C VAL A 309 38.03 6.46 -12.53
N LEU A 310 36.83 5.88 -12.53
CA LEU A 310 36.57 4.46 -12.78
C LEU A 310 36.34 4.19 -14.27
N ALA A 311 36.86 3.06 -14.76
CA ALA A 311 36.62 2.57 -16.12
C ALA A 311 35.30 1.79 -16.25
N VAL A 312 34.69 1.46 -15.11
CA VAL A 312 33.47 0.66 -14.98
C VAL A 312 32.38 1.55 -14.37
N SER A 313 31.13 1.35 -14.78
CA SER A 313 30.00 2.10 -14.23
C SER A 313 29.81 1.79 -12.75
N VAL A 314 29.55 2.82 -11.95
CA VAL A 314 29.28 2.70 -10.50
C VAL A 314 28.14 1.71 -10.23
N ALA A 315 27.14 1.64 -11.11
CA ALA A 315 26.00 0.72 -10.96
C ALA A 315 26.36 -0.78 -11.08
N THR A 316 27.55 -1.10 -11.60
CA THR A 316 28.02 -2.49 -11.80
C THR A 316 29.06 -2.93 -10.79
N VAL A 317 29.51 -2.05 -9.91
CA VAL A 317 30.46 -2.38 -8.84
C VAL A 317 29.72 -3.16 -7.75
N THR A 318 30.22 -4.34 -7.44
CA THR A 318 29.66 -5.21 -6.39
C THR A 318 30.37 -4.99 -5.05
N GLN A 319 29.68 -5.28 -3.94
CA GLN A 319 30.29 -5.22 -2.61
C GLN A 319 31.54 -6.11 -2.51
N GLU A 320 31.51 -7.29 -3.12
CA GLU A 320 32.66 -8.21 -3.11
C GLU A 320 33.91 -7.63 -3.80
N GLN A 321 33.73 -6.78 -4.81
CA GLN A 321 34.83 -6.08 -5.48
C GLN A 321 35.40 -4.97 -4.60
N LEU A 322 34.54 -4.25 -3.88
CA LEU A 322 34.97 -3.23 -2.91
C LEU A 322 35.75 -3.87 -1.75
N ASP A 323 35.23 -4.96 -1.17
CA ASP A 323 35.89 -5.67 -0.07
C ASP A 323 37.29 -6.18 -0.48
N LYS A 324 37.42 -6.69 -1.72
CA LYS A 324 38.72 -7.11 -2.28
C LYS A 324 39.67 -5.93 -2.48
N ALA A 325 39.16 -4.79 -2.95
CA ALA A 325 39.96 -3.58 -3.13
C ALA A 325 40.44 -3.01 -1.78
N GLU A 326 39.58 -2.97 -0.76
CA GLU A 326 39.95 -2.55 0.59
C GLU A 326 40.99 -3.49 1.22
N ALA A 327 40.81 -4.80 1.06
CA ALA A 327 41.77 -5.79 1.53
C ALA A 327 43.14 -5.60 0.86
N ALA A 328 43.17 -5.33 -0.45
CA ALA A 328 44.41 -5.01 -1.16
C ALA A 328 45.08 -3.73 -0.61
N LEU A 329 44.32 -2.66 -0.36
CA LEU A 329 44.85 -1.41 0.22
C LEU A 329 45.38 -1.59 1.64
N LEU A 330 44.74 -2.44 2.45
CA LEU A 330 45.22 -2.78 3.79
C LEU A 330 46.54 -3.56 3.74
N SER A 331 46.67 -4.50 2.80
CA SER A 331 47.91 -5.24 2.54
C SER A 331 49.03 -4.29 2.10
N ILE A 332 48.76 -3.39 1.15
CA ILE A 332 49.71 -2.36 0.69
C ILE A 332 50.17 -1.48 1.87
N ARG A 333 49.26 -1.08 2.76
CA ARG A 333 49.61 -0.25 3.92
C ARG A 333 50.56 -0.97 4.88
N ARG A 334 50.33 -2.25 5.16
CA ARG A 334 51.22 -3.06 6.02
C ARG A 334 52.60 -3.21 5.39
N GLU A 335 52.65 -3.38 4.08
CA GLU A 335 53.89 -3.60 3.34
C GLU A 335 54.71 -2.30 3.17
N LEU A 336 54.02 -1.14 3.15
CA LEU A 336 54.67 0.18 3.22
C LEU A 336 55.34 0.47 4.57
N ASP A 337 54.91 -0.20 5.64
CA ASP A 337 55.55 -0.14 6.97
C ASP A 337 56.70 -1.16 7.11
N GLY A 338 56.88 -2.07 6.14
CA GLY A 338 57.89 -3.13 6.12
C GLY A 338 58.66 -3.22 4.79
N ASP A 339 58.78 -4.43 4.23
CA ASP A 339 59.50 -4.70 2.98
C ASP A 339 58.67 -4.37 1.73
N LYS A 340 59.21 -3.57 0.81
CA LYS A 340 58.47 -3.05 -0.36
C LYS A 340 58.43 -3.98 -1.58
N SER A 341 58.67 -5.28 -1.39
CA SER A 341 58.89 -6.23 -2.49
C SER A 341 57.62 -6.61 -3.24
N ASN A 342 56.45 -6.70 -2.59
CA ASN A 342 55.21 -7.12 -3.27
C ASN A 342 54.25 -5.97 -3.65
N LEU A 343 54.66 -4.70 -3.49
CA LEU A 343 53.79 -3.54 -3.74
C LEU A 343 53.22 -3.49 -5.17
N ALA A 344 53.99 -3.93 -6.18
CA ALA A 344 53.52 -3.97 -7.56
C ALA A 344 52.38 -4.98 -7.76
N SER A 345 52.53 -6.18 -7.19
CA SER A 345 51.51 -7.24 -7.21
C SER A 345 50.22 -6.78 -6.54
N LEU A 346 50.33 -6.23 -5.33
CA LEU A 346 49.16 -5.78 -4.56
C LEU A 346 48.47 -4.57 -5.21
N SER A 347 49.24 -3.70 -5.88
CA SER A 347 48.68 -2.60 -6.66
C SER A 347 47.87 -3.12 -7.86
N ASP A 348 48.37 -4.15 -8.54
CA ASP A 348 47.64 -4.80 -9.63
C ASP A 348 46.36 -5.50 -9.13
N ASP A 349 46.41 -6.16 -7.96
CA ASP A 349 45.24 -6.75 -7.31
C ASP A 349 44.16 -5.68 -7.03
N PHE A 350 44.55 -4.52 -6.47
CA PHE A 350 43.63 -3.39 -6.26
C PHE A 350 42.99 -2.91 -7.57
N TYR A 351 43.79 -2.69 -8.62
CA TYR A 351 43.27 -2.20 -9.90
C TYR A 351 42.52 -3.27 -10.72
N SER A 352 42.66 -4.55 -10.37
CA SER A 352 41.84 -5.64 -10.91
C SER A 352 40.45 -5.66 -10.27
N ALA A 353 40.38 -5.39 -8.95
CA ALA A 353 39.14 -5.31 -8.20
C ALA A 353 38.34 -4.04 -8.54
N LEU A 354 39.02 -2.89 -8.66
CA LEU A 354 38.44 -1.60 -9.08
C LEU A 354 39.15 -1.06 -10.32
N PRO A 355 38.66 -1.34 -11.53
CA PRO A 355 39.28 -0.86 -12.75
C PRO A 355 39.18 0.66 -12.89
N HIS A 356 40.33 1.34 -12.88
CA HIS A 356 40.43 2.79 -13.09
C HIS A 356 40.66 3.15 -14.58
N LYS A 357 40.19 4.33 -14.99
CA LYS A 357 40.52 4.93 -16.30
C LYS A 357 42.03 5.18 -16.37
N ARG A 358 42.66 4.77 -17.49
CA ARG A 358 44.06 5.11 -17.75
C ARG A 358 44.15 6.59 -18.10
N GLY A 359 44.94 7.36 -17.35
CA GLY A 359 45.14 8.77 -17.64
C GLY A 359 45.73 8.99 -19.04
N GLN A 360 45.18 9.96 -19.79
CA GLN A 360 45.75 10.45 -21.05
C GLN A 360 47.03 11.25 -20.76
N GLY A 361 48.15 10.54 -20.61
CA GLY A 361 49.50 11.12 -20.67
C GLY A 361 50.12 10.83 -22.03
N SER A 362 50.60 11.87 -22.72
CA SER A 362 51.42 11.78 -23.93
C SER A 362 52.55 10.76 -23.78
N GLY A 363 52.61 9.77 -24.67
CA GLY A 363 53.68 8.77 -24.75
C GLY A 363 53.23 7.35 -24.42
N GLY A 364 52.99 6.54 -25.46
CA GLY A 364 52.46 5.18 -25.38
C GLY A 364 53.38 4.17 -24.68
N ARG A 365 53.30 4.11 -23.35
CA ARG A 365 53.49 2.91 -22.48
C ARG A 365 53.55 3.40 -21.04
N ARG A 366 52.42 3.36 -20.32
CA ARG A 366 52.43 3.52 -18.86
C ARG A 366 51.53 2.48 -18.20
N SER A 367 52.15 1.69 -17.32
CA SER A 367 51.48 0.81 -16.37
C SER A 367 50.58 1.64 -15.44
N ARG A 368 49.59 0.99 -14.82
CA ARG A 368 48.90 1.59 -13.67
C ARG A 368 49.98 1.87 -12.62
N GLY A 369 50.05 3.09 -12.08
CA GLY A 369 51.12 3.48 -11.17
C GLY A 369 51.11 2.61 -9.91
N VAL A 370 52.27 2.18 -9.43
CA VAL A 370 52.39 1.43 -8.18
C VAL A 370 51.98 2.33 -7.02
N ILE A 371 51.15 1.84 -6.10
CA ILE A 371 50.72 2.57 -4.91
C ILE A 371 51.84 2.46 -3.86
N ASP A 372 52.73 3.44 -3.83
CA ASP A 372 53.99 3.41 -3.08
C ASP A 372 54.06 4.44 -1.92
N THR A 373 53.02 5.25 -1.74
CA THR A 373 52.95 6.26 -0.69
C THR A 373 51.73 6.09 0.20
N LYS A 374 51.89 6.36 1.50
CA LYS A 374 50.77 6.37 2.47
C LYS A 374 49.66 7.34 2.07
N ARG A 375 50.02 8.44 1.41
CA ARG A 375 49.08 9.42 0.85
C ARG A 375 48.24 8.83 -0.29
N ALA A 376 48.87 8.08 -1.21
CA ALA A 376 48.14 7.42 -2.29
C ALA A 376 47.20 6.33 -1.74
N VAL A 377 47.62 5.58 -0.71
CA VAL A 377 46.73 4.62 -0.03
C VAL A 377 45.51 5.33 0.57
N ALA A 378 45.71 6.42 1.32
CA ALA A 378 44.61 7.18 1.91
C ALA A 378 43.62 7.68 0.83
N GLN A 379 44.13 8.27 -0.26
CA GLN A 379 43.27 8.72 -1.37
C GLN A 379 42.47 7.59 -2.03
N LYS A 380 43.02 6.37 -2.07
CA LYS A 380 42.31 5.20 -2.61
C LYS A 380 41.35 4.58 -1.61
N GLN A 381 41.60 4.70 -0.31
CA GLN A 381 40.66 4.32 0.74
C GLN A 381 39.45 5.27 0.74
N ASP A 382 39.69 6.57 0.65
CA ASP A 382 38.62 7.57 0.54
C ASP A 382 37.71 7.28 -0.66
N LEU A 383 38.30 6.91 -1.81
CA LEU A 383 37.56 6.51 -3.01
C LEU A 383 36.69 5.25 -2.83
N CYS A 384 37.07 4.31 -1.96
CA CYS A 384 36.25 3.12 -1.68
C CYS A 384 35.08 3.44 -0.74
N GLN A 385 35.17 4.55 0.00
CA GLN A 385 34.17 5.00 0.97
C GLN A 385 33.15 5.99 0.40
N THR A 386 33.48 6.63 -0.73
CA THR A 386 32.57 7.46 -1.55
C THR A 386 31.68 6.58 -2.41
#